data_AF-A0A9Q0Q9C1-F1
#
_entry.id   AF-A0A9Q0Q9C1-F1
#
_cell.length_a   1.000
_cell.length_b   1.000
_cell.length_c   1.000
_cell.angle_alpha   90.00
_cell.angle_beta   90.00
_cell.angle_gamma   90.00
#
_symmetry.space_group_name_H-M   'P 1'
#
loop_
_entity.id
_entity.type
_entity.pdbx_description
1 polymer ?
#
loop_
_entity_poly.entity_id
_entity_poly.type
_entity_poly.pdbx_seq_one_letter_code
_entity_poly.pdbx_strand_id
1 'polypeptide(L)'
;MNIYVHEKNLQARSLTHSIPISLYNNSITRTKNPTLLFFFPKTKRKIYQKEQEMKRPQFTPGRSCLLVVALSGLILGALLFSNLTRPVGNISSFGLCSLASAKARATAEYAATPTQLQSILHYATSKIVPQQSLAEISVTFDVLKTRSPCNFLVFGLGFDSLMWTSLNPHGTTLFLEEDPKWVQTIVKNAPTLNAHTVQYRTQLKEADSLLKTYRSEPLCSPSKAYLRGNYKCKLALTGLPDEVYEKEWDLIMIDAPRGYFPEAPGRMAAIFSAVVMARGRKGSGVTHVYLHDVNRRVEKMFAEEFLCRKYLVKAVGRLWHFEIPPASNASHSDGRFC
;
A
#
# COMPACT_ATOMS: atom_id res chain seq x y z
N MET A 1 -72.52 -5.82 -26.62
CA MET A 1 -72.38 -5.47 -25.19
C MET A 1 -71.02 -4.80 -25.07
N ASN A 2 -71.02 -3.47 -25.02
CA ASN A 2 -69.86 -2.62 -25.27
C ASN A 2 -68.97 -2.49 -24.03
N ILE A 3 -67.67 -2.54 -24.28
CA ILE A 3 -66.56 -2.43 -23.33
C ILE A 3 -66.39 -0.94 -22.99
N TYR A 4 -66.51 -0.57 -21.70
CA TYR A 4 -66.15 0.75 -21.20
C TYR A 4 -64.72 0.70 -20.63
N VAL A 5 -63.78 1.33 -21.33
CA VAL A 5 -62.43 1.64 -20.86
C VAL A 5 -62.51 3.00 -20.16
N HIS A 6 -62.12 3.05 -18.89
CA HIS A 6 -62.06 4.29 -18.11
C HIS A 6 -60.62 4.83 -18.16
N GLU A 7 -60.38 5.80 -19.04
CA GLU A 7 -59.18 6.65 -19.00
C GLU A 7 -59.22 7.54 -17.75
N LYS A 8 -58.12 7.55 -16.97
CA LYS A 8 -57.87 8.55 -15.93
C LYS A 8 -56.74 9.46 -16.38
N ASN A 9 -57.11 10.69 -16.70
CA ASN A 9 -56.24 11.84 -16.90
C ASN A 9 -55.48 12.18 -15.60
N LEU A 10 -54.16 12.12 -15.62
CA LEU A 10 -53.27 12.67 -14.59
C LEU A 10 -52.74 14.02 -15.09
N GLN A 11 -53.35 15.10 -14.62
CA GLN A 11 -52.84 16.46 -14.78
C GLN A 11 -51.59 16.65 -13.92
N ALA A 12 -50.46 16.95 -14.58
CA ALA A 12 -49.25 17.41 -13.94
C ALA A 12 -49.45 18.83 -13.40
N ARG A 13 -49.39 19.00 -12.07
CA ARG A 13 -49.29 20.31 -11.43
C ARG A 13 -47.82 20.62 -11.16
N SER A 14 -47.32 21.62 -11.88
CA SER A 14 -46.08 22.34 -11.61
C SER A 14 -46.20 23.06 -10.26
N LEU A 15 -45.28 22.76 -9.33
CA LEU A 15 -45.03 23.57 -8.14
C LEU A 15 -43.56 23.98 -8.17
N THR A 16 -43.34 25.17 -8.72
CA THR A 16 -42.13 25.95 -8.53
C THR A 16 -42.13 26.45 -7.08
N HIS A 17 -41.10 26.10 -6.31
CA HIS A 17 -40.80 26.74 -5.04
C HIS A 17 -39.38 27.29 -5.08
N SER A 18 -39.35 28.62 -5.08
CA SER A 18 -38.19 29.50 -5.09
C SER A 18 -37.50 29.44 -3.73
N ILE A 19 -36.22 29.07 -3.71
CA ILE A 19 -35.36 29.16 -2.52
C ILE A 19 -34.66 30.52 -2.53
N PRO A 20 -34.75 31.34 -1.47
CA PRO A 20 -34.05 32.62 -1.43
C PRO A 20 -32.56 32.42 -1.16
N ILE A 21 -31.76 33.04 -2.03
CA ILE A 21 -30.31 33.18 -1.95
C ILE A 21 -29.99 34.18 -0.83
N SER A 22 -29.30 33.71 0.22
CA SER A 22 -28.70 34.59 1.22
C SER A 22 -27.35 35.09 0.72
N LEU A 23 -27.28 36.40 0.46
CA LEU A 23 -26.09 37.16 0.12
C LEU A 23 -25.23 37.33 1.37
N TYR A 24 -24.06 36.68 1.40
CA TYR A 24 -23.02 37.01 2.37
C TYR A 24 -22.03 37.98 1.72
N ASN A 25 -22.23 39.27 1.98
CA ASN A 25 -21.25 40.32 1.73
C ASN A 25 -20.23 40.31 2.87
N ASN A 26 -18.95 40.10 2.56
CA ASN A 26 -17.86 40.65 3.36
C ASN A 26 -16.65 40.99 2.48
N SER A 27 -16.57 42.28 2.19
CA SER A 27 -15.37 43.13 2.32
C SER A 27 -14.02 42.56 1.88
N ILE A 28 -13.65 42.98 0.67
CA ILE A 28 -12.28 43.09 0.15
C ILE A 28 -11.45 43.95 1.12
N THR A 29 -10.39 43.38 1.70
CA THR A 29 -9.23 44.15 2.17
C THR A 29 -7.98 43.64 1.49
N ARG A 30 -7.35 44.56 0.76
CA ARG A 30 -6.18 44.39 -0.09
C ARG A 30 -4.93 44.57 0.78
N THR A 31 -4.25 43.49 1.13
CA THR A 31 -2.92 43.56 1.76
C THR A 31 -1.84 43.23 0.73
N LYS A 32 -0.81 44.08 0.73
CA LYS A 32 0.25 44.17 -0.26
C LYS A 32 1.29 43.07 -0.04
N ASN A 33 1.72 42.43 -1.12
CA ASN A 33 2.97 41.67 -1.23
C ASN A 33 4.19 42.55 -0.90
N PRO A 34 5.20 42.02 -0.20
CA PRO A 34 6.58 42.42 -0.41
C PRO A 34 7.36 41.29 -1.07
N THR A 35 7.84 41.57 -2.28
CA THR A 35 8.82 40.82 -3.06
C THR A 35 10.10 40.61 -2.26
N LEU A 36 10.48 39.34 -2.06
CA LEU A 36 11.74 38.95 -1.45
C LEU A 36 12.87 39.12 -2.49
N LEU A 37 13.64 40.19 -2.37
CA LEU A 37 14.87 40.44 -3.14
C LEU A 37 16.01 39.60 -2.55
N PHE A 38 16.45 38.58 -3.28
CA PHE A 38 17.68 37.86 -2.97
C PHE A 38 18.90 38.71 -3.39
N PHE A 39 19.63 39.22 -2.41
CA PHE A 39 20.94 39.83 -2.58
C PHE A 39 22.01 38.75 -2.80
N PHE A 40 22.63 38.73 -3.98
CA PHE A 40 23.89 38.02 -4.22
C PHE A 40 25.09 38.92 -3.86
N PRO A 41 26.01 38.53 -2.97
CA PRO A 41 27.23 39.28 -2.76
C PRO A 41 28.22 39.03 -3.91
N LYS A 42 28.57 40.11 -4.64
CA LYS A 42 29.69 40.16 -5.59
C LYS A 42 31.02 40.22 -4.84
N THR A 43 31.80 39.16 -4.87
CA THR A 43 33.18 39.15 -4.35
C THR A 43 34.12 39.80 -5.37
N LYS A 44 34.63 41.01 -5.05
CA LYS A 44 35.69 41.69 -5.83
C LYS A 44 37.04 41.03 -5.54
N ARG A 45 37.67 40.42 -6.56
CA ARG A 45 39.11 40.06 -6.53
C ARG A 45 39.94 41.33 -6.70
N LYS A 46 40.76 41.68 -5.70
CA LYS A 46 41.85 42.66 -5.86
C LYS A 46 43.03 41.98 -6.54
N ILE A 47 43.43 42.51 -7.69
CA ILE A 47 44.69 42.19 -8.36
C ILE A 47 45.76 43.08 -7.72
N TYR A 48 46.79 42.49 -7.12
CA TYR A 48 48.02 43.18 -6.74
C TYR A 48 49.10 42.78 -7.75
N GLN A 49 49.54 43.74 -8.56
CA GLN A 49 50.80 43.67 -9.31
C GLN A 49 51.95 43.97 -8.33
N LYS A 50 53.00 43.15 -8.37
CA LYS A 50 54.28 43.46 -7.74
C LYS A 50 55.36 43.18 -8.79
N GLU A 51 55.99 44.24 -9.29
CA GLU A 51 57.17 44.20 -10.13
C GLU A 51 58.30 43.45 -9.42
N GLN A 52 59.01 42.59 -10.15
CA GLN A 52 60.26 41.99 -9.70
C GLN A 52 61.41 42.58 -10.52
N GLU A 53 62.25 43.36 -9.83
CA GLU A 53 63.59 43.71 -10.29
C GLU A 53 64.45 42.44 -10.42
N MET A 54 65.17 42.36 -11.53
CA MET A 54 66.11 41.31 -11.86
C MET A 54 67.46 41.56 -11.17
N LYS A 55 67.85 40.71 -10.22
CA LYS A 55 69.25 40.58 -9.77
C LYS A 55 69.71 39.13 -9.84
N ARG A 56 70.89 38.93 -10.43
CA ARG A 56 71.53 37.66 -10.80
C ARG A 56 71.87 36.77 -9.58
N PRO A 57 71.96 35.44 -9.76
CA PRO A 57 72.06 34.49 -8.67
C PRO A 57 73.49 34.28 -8.19
N GLN A 58 73.69 34.30 -6.87
CA GLN A 58 74.86 33.73 -6.20
C GLN A 58 74.62 32.25 -5.92
N PHE A 59 75.60 31.42 -6.29
CA PHE A 59 75.57 29.98 -6.27
C PHE A 59 75.89 29.46 -4.86
N THR A 60 74.99 28.73 -4.22
CA THR A 60 75.26 28.00 -2.97
C THR A 60 75.10 26.48 -3.19
N PRO A 61 76.05 25.65 -2.73
CA PRO A 61 76.10 24.22 -2.98
C PRO A 61 75.13 23.48 -2.06
N GLY A 62 73.84 23.49 -2.40
CA GLY A 62 72.79 22.82 -1.62
C GLY A 62 71.73 22.09 -2.46
N ARG A 63 71.96 21.95 -3.77
CA ARG A 63 70.95 21.42 -4.71
C ARG A 63 71.15 19.96 -5.12
N SER A 64 72.34 19.38 -4.90
CA SER A 64 72.59 17.99 -5.30
C SER A 64 71.95 16.97 -4.35
N CYS A 65 71.83 17.26 -3.05
CA CYS A 65 71.19 16.33 -2.10
C CYS A 65 69.67 16.22 -2.35
N LEU A 66 69.01 17.35 -2.65
CA LEU A 66 67.57 17.39 -2.94
C LEU A 66 67.20 16.65 -4.23
N LEU A 67 68.07 16.70 -5.25
CA LEU A 67 67.87 15.97 -6.50
C LEU A 67 68.03 14.46 -6.32
N VAL A 68 68.98 14.01 -5.50
CA VAL A 68 69.16 12.58 -5.20
C VAL A 68 67.99 12.04 -4.38
N VAL A 69 67.49 12.79 -3.39
CA VAL A 69 66.31 12.40 -2.58
C VAL A 69 65.03 12.35 -3.44
N ALA A 70 64.84 13.31 -4.34
CA ALA A 70 63.70 13.33 -5.27
C ALA A 70 63.73 12.17 -6.28
N LEU A 71 64.92 11.85 -6.82
CA LEU A 71 65.10 10.72 -7.73
C LEU A 71 64.95 9.36 -7.02
N SER A 72 65.46 9.22 -5.79
CA SER A 72 65.22 8.02 -4.98
C SER A 72 63.75 7.85 -4.60
N GLY A 73 63.03 8.95 -4.33
CA GLY A 73 61.59 8.92 -4.06
C GLY A 73 60.76 8.53 -5.29
N LEU A 74 61.17 8.96 -6.49
CA LEU A 74 60.54 8.55 -7.75
C LEU A 74 60.82 7.09 -8.11
N ILE A 75 62.03 6.57 -7.83
CA ILE A 75 62.37 5.16 -8.06
C ILE A 75 61.65 4.26 -7.04
N LEU A 76 61.58 4.66 -5.77
CA LEU A 76 60.85 3.93 -4.74
C LEU A 76 59.32 3.98 -4.97
N GLY A 77 58.81 5.13 -5.42
CA GLY A 77 57.42 5.29 -5.85
C GLY A 77 57.11 4.40 -7.06
N ALA A 78 57.95 4.42 -8.10
CA ALA A 78 57.78 3.59 -9.28
C ALA A 78 57.88 2.08 -8.99
N LEU A 79 58.74 1.66 -8.04
CA LEU A 79 58.82 0.27 -7.57
C LEU A 79 57.59 -0.14 -6.75
N LEU A 80 56.98 0.78 -5.99
CA LEU A 80 55.71 0.55 -5.30
C LEU A 80 54.53 0.49 -6.29
N PHE A 81 54.52 1.30 -7.35
CA PHE A 81 53.51 1.24 -8.42
C PHE A 81 53.69 0.01 -9.34
N SER A 82 54.93 -0.43 -9.58
CA SER A 82 55.23 -1.62 -10.40
C SER A 82 54.87 -2.94 -9.72
N ASN A 83 54.73 -2.94 -8.38
CA ASN A 83 54.15 -4.07 -7.64
C ASN A 83 52.61 -4.08 -7.66
N LEU A 84 51.95 -3.02 -8.15
CA LEU A 84 50.48 -2.94 -8.27
C LEU A 84 49.97 -3.40 -9.65
N THR A 85 50.84 -3.59 -10.63
CA THR A 85 50.46 -3.98 -12.01
C THR A 85 50.99 -5.36 -12.44
N ARG A 86 51.44 -6.21 -11.52
CA ARG A 86 51.71 -7.62 -11.83
C ARG A 86 50.39 -8.41 -11.95
N PRO A 87 50.14 -9.13 -13.05
CA PRO A 87 48.96 -9.95 -13.20
C PRO A 87 49.21 -11.32 -12.55
N VAL A 88 48.97 -11.44 -11.24
CA VAL A 88 48.76 -12.73 -10.57
C VAL A 88 47.65 -12.54 -9.55
N GLY A 89 46.69 -13.44 -9.62
CA GLY A 89 45.34 -13.25 -9.10
C GLY A 89 45.20 -13.27 -7.58
N ASN A 90 43.99 -12.86 -7.19
CA ASN A 90 43.39 -12.93 -5.87
C ASN A 90 44.08 -12.11 -4.77
N ILE A 91 43.24 -11.47 -3.95
CA ILE A 91 43.57 -10.77 -2.69
C ILE A 91 44.02 -9.32 -2.89
N SER A 92 43.08 -8.43 -3.27
CA SER A 92 43.03 -7.00 -2.88
C SER A 92 41.72 -6.32 -3.28
N SER A 93 40.95 -6.89 -4.21
CA SER A 93 39.65 -6.35 -4.65
C SER A 93 38.48 -6.66 -3.70
N PHE A 94 38.69 -7.43 -2.63
CA PHE A 94 37.61 -7.92 -1.75
C PHE A 94 37.05 -6.84 -0.81
N GLY A 95 37.80 -5.79 -0.47
CA GLY A 95 37.34 -4.76 0.48
C GLY A 95 36.55 -3.60 -0.15
N LEU A 96 37.05 -3.04 -1.26
CA LEU A 96 36.48 -1.82 -1.87
C LEU A 96 35.32 -2.10 -2.83
N CYS A 97 35.38 -3.17 -3.64
CA CYS A 97 34.23 -3.60 -4.43
C CYS A 97 33.07 -4.07 -3.55
N SER A 98 33.35 -4.64 -2.37
CA SER A 98 32.32 -5.09 -1.44
C SER A 98 31.55 -3.92 -0.84
N LEU A 99 32.21 -2.81 -0.46
CA LEU A 99 31.55 -1.60 0.03
C LEU A 99 30.78 -0.83 -1.06
N ALA A 100 31.35 -0.69 -2.26
CA ALA A 100 30.66 -0.07 -3.39
C ALA A 100 29.44 -0.90 -3.84
N SER A 101 29.58 -2.24 -3.84
CA SER A 101 28.47 -3.17 -4.08
C SER A 101 27.43 -3.13 -2.96
N ALA A 102 27.83 -3.04 -1.70
CA ALA A 102 26.90 -2.90 -0.57
C ALA A 102 26.12 -1.58 -0.63
N LYS A 103 26.78 -0.46 -0.96
CA LYS A 103 26.13 0.85 -1.14
C LYS A 103 25.20 0.85 -2.36
N ALA A 104 25.62 0.24 -3.48
CA ALA A 104 24.79 0.11 -4.67
C ALA A 104 23.59 -0.81 -4.42
N ARG A 105 23.76 -1.92 -3.68
CA ARG A 105 22.69 -2.81 -3.24
C ARG A 105 21.72 -2.09 -2.30
N ALA A 106 22.22 -1.38 -1.29
CA ALA A 106 21.37 -0.56 -0.42
C ALA A 106 20.61 0.52 -1.22
N THR A 107 21.26 1.16 -2.20
CA THR A 107 20.59 2.16 -3.05
C THR A 107 19.53 1.53 -3.96
N ALA A 108 19.78 0.31 -4.46
CA ALA A 108 18.80 -0.45 -5.24
C ALA A 108 17.64 -0.97 -4.38
N GLU A 109 17.88 -1.31 -3.12
CA GLU A 109 16.88 -1.75 -2.14
C GLU A 109 15.91 -0.63 -1.73
N TYR A 110 16.36 0.63 -1.80
CA TYR A 110 15.52 1.81 -1.58
C TYR A 110 15.06 2.50 -2.88
N ALA A 111 15.36 1.94 -4.05
CA ALA A 111 14.94 2.54 -5.31
C ALA A 111 13.42 2.42 -5.46
N ALA A 112 12.76 3.55 -5.74
CA ALA A 112 11.32 3.55 -5.99
C ALA A 112 10.99 2.67 -7.21
N THR A 113 10.00 1.80 -7.05
CA THR A 113 9.49 0.97 -8.14
C THR A 113 8.74 1.81 -9.18
N PRO A 114 8.62 1.37 -10.44
CA PRO A 114 7.81 2.05 -11.45
C PRO A 114 6.36 2.28 -10.99
N THR A 115 5.78 1.28 -10.31
CA THR A 115 4.42 1.38 -9.73
C THR A 115 4.32 2.50 -8.68
N GLN A 116 5.36 2.69 -7.85
CA GLN A 116 5.38 3.80 -6.89
C GLN A 116 5.41 5.15 -7.59
N LEU A 117 6.29 5.34 -8.57
CA LEU A 117 6.34 6.60 -9.34
C LEU A 117 5.03 6.87 -10.08
N GLN A 118 4.44 5.84 -10.70
CA GLN A 118 3.15 5.93 -11.36
C GLN A 118 2.02 6.29 -10.39
N SER A 119 2.02 5.70 -9.19
CA SER A 119 1.03 6.01 -8.16
C SER A 119 1.11 7.47 -7.70
N ILE A 120 2.32 8.00 -7.52
CA ILE A 120 2.54 9.42 -7.15
C ILE A 120 1.96 10.32 -8.24
N LEU A 121 2.31 10.08 -9.51
CA LEU A 121 1.79 10.86 -10.63
C LEU A 121 0.26 10.77 -10.72
N HIS A 122 -0.30 9.56 -10.59
CA HIS A 122 -1.74 9.32 -10.66
C HIS A 122 -2.48 10.10 -9.58
N TYR A 123 -2.13 9.94 -8.30
CA TYR A 123 -2.86 10.59 -7.20
C TYR A 123 -2.55 12.08 -7.05
N ALA A 124 -1.40 12.57 -7.53
CA ALA A 124 -1.11 14.00 -7.56
C ALA A 124 -1.91 14.76 -8.64
N THR A 125 -2.41 14.07 -9.66
CA THR A 125 -3.07 14.69 -10.83
C THR A 125 -4.53 14.28 -11.02
N SER A 126 -4.96 13.19 -10.38
CA SER A 126 -6.34 12.71 -10.44
C SER A 126 -7.29 13.59 -9.62
N LYS A 127 -8.51 13.78 -10.13
CA LYS A 127 -9.62 14.37 -9.37
C LYS A 127 -10.42 13.34 -8.57
N ILE A 128 -10.16 12.05 -8.81
CA ILE A 128 -10.79 10.93 -8.14
C ILE A 128 -9.82 10.41 -7.08
N VAL A 129 -10.27 10.37 -5.83
CA VAL A 129 -9.50 9.94 -4.67
C VAL A 129 -10.07 8.64 -4.09
N PRO A 130 -9.27 7.85 -3.35
CA PRO A 130 -9.76 6.71 -2.57
C PRO A 130 -10.99 7.01 -1.71
N GLN A 131 -11.84 6.00 -1.50
CA GLN A 131 -13.01 6.11 -0.62
C GLN A 131 -12.63 6.24 0.86
N GLN A 132 -11.52 5.60 1.25
CA GLN A 132 -10.99 5.68 2.60
C GLN A 132 -10.33 7.05 2.85
N SER A 133 -10.56 7.61 4.03
CA SER A 133 -9.91 8.86 4.45
C SER A 133 -8.41 8.66 4.71
N LEU A 134 -7.64 9.75 4.75
CA LEU A 134 -6.22 9.71 5.14
C LEU A 134 -5.99 8.98 6.47
N ALA A 135 -6.85 9.24 7.46
CA ALA A 135 -6.75 8.61 8.78
C ALA A 135 -7.03 7.10 8.73
N GLU A 136 -8.00 6.66 7.92
CA GLU A 136 -8.29 5.25 7.69
C GLU A 136 -7.13 4.56 6.96
N ILE A 137 -6.64 5.15 5.86
CA ILE A 137 -5.51 4.62 5.07
C ILE A 137 -4.25 4.49 5.92
N SER A 138 -4.00 5.46 6.80
CA SER A 138 -2.82 5.47 7.67
C SER A 138 -2.75 4.23 8.56
N VAL A 139 -3.89 3.65 8.96
CA VAL A 139 -3.92 2.43 9.78
C VAL A 139 -3.26 1.25 9.06
N THR A 140 -3.64 1.02 7.81
CA THR A 140 -3.05 -0.05 6.97
C THR A 140 -1.61 0.28 6.59
N PHE A 141 -1.34 1.55 6.27
CA PHE A 141 -0.01 2.02 5.90
C PHE A 141 1.03 1.82 7.01
N ASP A 142 0.68 2.10 8.27
CA ASP A 142 1.58 1.91 9.43
C ASP A 142 2.09 0.46 9.51
N VAL A 143 1.23 -0.51 9.20
CA VAL A 143 1.60 -1.93 9.17
C VAL A 143 2.42 -2.26 7.92
N LEU A 144 2.00 -1.84 6.73
CA LEU A 144 2.74 -2.07 5.48
C LEU A 144 4.17 -1.52 5.54
N LYS A 145 4.38 -0.35 6.16
CA LYS A 145 5.69 0.27 6.35
C LYS A 145 6.69 -0.62 7.08
N THR A 146 6.21 -1.50 7.96
CA THR A 146 7.06 -2.38 8.78
C THR A 146 7.10 -3.82 8.27
N ARG A 147 6.12 -4.22 7.45
CA ARG A 147 5.91 -5.61 7.01
C ARG A 147 6.24 -5.84 5.54
N SER A 148 6.25 -4.79 4.72
CA SER A 148 6.53 -4.92 3.29
C SER A 148 7.99 -5.34 3.04
N PRO A 149 8.27 -6.23 2.07
CA PRO A 149 7.32 -6.91 1.19
C PRO A 149 6.52 -8.01 1.91
N CYS A 150 5.20 -8.07 1.67
CA CYS A 150 4.32 -9.08 2.28
C CYS A 150 3.24 -9.58 1.30
N ASN A 151 2.49 -10.61 1.70
CA ASN A 151 1.29 -11.06 1.01
C ASN A 151 0.08 -10.25 1.51
N PHE A 152 -0.47 -9.40 0.65
CA PHE A 152 -1.62 -8.54 0.92
C PHE A 152 -2.82 -8.93 0.03
N LEU A 153 -3.88 -9.46 0.65
CA LEU A 153 -5.14 -9.74 -0.02
C LEU A 153 -6.12 -8.58 0.17
N VAL A 154 -6.78 -8.16 -0.90
CA VAL A 154 -7.81 -7.12 -0.85
C VAL A 154 -9.09 -7.67 -1.46
N PHE A 155 -10.13 -7.83 -0.66
CA PHE A 155 -11.49 -7.94 -1.18
C PHE A 155 -11.94 -6.53 -1.56
N GLY A 156 -12.00 -6.27 -2.86
CA GLY A 156 -12.32 -4.99 -3.48
C GLY A 156 -11.28 -4.57 -4.50
N LEU A 157 -11.74 -3.97 -5.59
CA LEU A 157 -10.91 -3.34 -6.60
C LEU A 157 -11.44 -1.93 -6.86
N GLY A 158 -10.57 -0.94 -6.95
CA GLY A 158 -11.03 0.43 -7.09
C GLY A 158 -9.92 1.45 -7.27
N PHE A 159 -10.25 2.71 -6.98
CA PHE A 159 -9.35 3.84 -7.15
C PHE A 159 -8.18 3.85 -6.17
N ASP A 160 -8.20 3.01 -5.14
CA ASP A 160 -7.14 2.83 -4.15
C ASP A 160 -6.20 1.66 -4.46
N SER A 161 -6.53 0.80 -5.43
CA SER A 161 -5.75 -0.41 -5.73
C SER A 161 -4.32 -0.12 -6.19
N LEU A 162 -4.11 0.95 -6.95
CA LEU A 162 -2.77 1.37 -7.36
C LEU A 162 -1.93 1.82 -6.16
N MET A 163 -2.54 2.52 -5.20
CA MET A 163 -1.91 2.89 -3.93
C MET A 163 -1.56 1.64 -3.11
N TRP A 164 -2.49 0.69 -2.95
CA TRP A 164 -2.21 -0.53 -2.17
C TRP A 164 -1.07 -1.36 -2.76
N THR A 165 -0.98 -1.43 -4.09
CA THR A 165 0.15 -2.09 -4.77
C THR A 165 1.44 -1.31 -4.58
N SER A 166 1.42 0.03 -4.66
CA SER A 166 2.64 0.83 -4.51
C SER A 166 3.17 0.93 -3.08
N LEU A 167 2.29 0.79 -2.08
CA LEU A 167 2.66 0.73 -0.65
C LEU A 167 3.23 -0.64 -0.23
N ASN A 168 3.22 -1.63 -1.11
CA ASN A 168 3.80 -2.96 -0.88
C ASN A 168 4.86 -3.31 -1.95
N PRO A 169 5.92 -2.50 -2.13
CA PRO A 169 6.92 -2.75 -3.16
C PRO A 169 7.54 -4.14 -3.01
N HIS A 170 7.70 -4.86 -4.12
CA HIS A 170 8.22 -6.23 -4.18
C HIS A 170 7.37 -7.31 -3.46
N GLY A 171 6.27 -6.93 -2.80
CA GLY A 171 5.31 -7.86 -2.22
C GLY A 171 4.26 -8.34 -3.22
N THR A 172 3.39 -9.25 -2.77
CA THR A 172 2.20 -9.66 -3.52
C THR A 172 1.01 -8.85 -3.03
N THR A 173 0.34 -8.10 -3.91
CA THR A 173 -0.97 -7.50 -3.63
C THR A 173 -1.99 -8.04 -4.61
N LEU A 174 -3.00 -8.77 -4.11
CA LEU A 174 -4.04 -9.44 -4.91
C LEU A 174 -5.41 -8.83 -4.62
N PHE A 175 -6.16 -8.47 -5.67
CA PHE A 175 -7.50 -7.89 -5.56
C PHE A 175 -8.58 -8.88 -5.99
N LEU A 176 -9.66 -8.97 -5.23
CA LEU A 176 -10.82 -9.82 -5.51
C LEU A 176 -12.07 -8.95 -5.63
N GLU A 177 -12.74 -8.99 -6.78
CA GLU A 177 -13.85 -8.09 -7.11
C GLU A 177 -15.05 -8.86 -7.67
N GLU A 178 -16.28 -8.50 -7.29
CA GLU A 178 -17.47 -9.22 -7.78
C GLU A 178 -17.88 -8.87 -9.22
N ASP A 179 -17.54 -7.68 -9.71
CA ASP A 179 -17.99 -7.19 -11.01
C ASP A 179 -16.95 -7.39 -12.12
N PRO A 180 -17.16 -8.33 -13.05
CA PRO A 180 -16.20 -8.56 -14.14
C PRO A 180 -16.01 -7.34 -15.05
N LYS A 181 -17.03 -6.49 -15.23
CA LYS A 181 -16.90 -5.28 -16.04
C LYS A 181 -16.05 -4.24 -15.33
N TRP A 182 -16.18 -4.15 -14.00
CA TRP A 182 -15.35 -3.26 -13.20
C TRP A 182 -13.89 -3.71 -13.21
N VAL A 183 -13.63 -5.02 -13.06
CA VAL A 183 -12.28 -5.60 -13.19
C VAL A 183 -11.64 -5.20 -14.52
N GLN A 184 -12.34 -5.43 -15.63
CA GLN A 184 -11.84 -5.05 -16.96
C GLN A 184 -11.56 -3.55 -17.07
N THR A 185 -12.42 -2.71 -16.48
CA THR A 185 -12.28 -1.25 -16.52
C THR A 185 -11.03 -0.79 -15.76
N ILE A 186 -10.79 -1.31 -14.56
CA ILE A 186 -9.66 -0.90 -13.72
C ILE A 186 -8.34 -1.47 -14.26
N VAL A 187 -8.30 -2.77 -14.60
CA VAL A 187 -7.08 -3.42 -15.12
C VAL A 187 -6.65 -2.82 -16.46
N LYS A 188 -7.59 -2.38 -17.32
CA LYS A 188 -7.24 -1.65 -18.56
C LYS A 188 -6.47 -0.35 -18.28
N ASN A 189 -6.80 0.35 -17.20
CA ASN A 189 -6.16 1.61 -16.82
C ASN A 189 -4.88 1.41 -15.99
N ALA A 190 -4.78 0.29 -15.27
CA ALA A 190 -3.60 -0.09 -14.49
C ALA A 190 -3.27 -1.59 -14.70
N PRO A 191 -2.61 -1.94 -15.82
CA PRO A 191 -2.34 -3.34 -16.20
C PRO A 191 -1.43 -4.10 -15.23
N THR A 192 -0.78 -3.40 -14.30
CA THR A 192 0.09 -3.97 -13.27
C THR A 192 -0.68 -4.52 -12.06
N LEU A 193 -1.99 -4.27 -11.97
CA LEU A 193 -2.81 -4.78 -10.87
C LEU A 193 -3.11 -6.27 -11.05
N ASN A 194 -2.81 -7.07 -10.02
CA ASN A 194 -3.19 -8.48 -9.97
C ASN A 194 -4.61 -8.60 -9.40
N ALA A 195 -5.62 -8.76 -10.27
CA ALA A 195 -7.03 -8.74 -9.89
C ALA A 195 -7.81 -9.90 -10.52
N HIS A 196 -8.70 -10.52 -9.73
CA HIS A 196 -9.59 -11.58 -10.18
C HIS A 196 -11.05 -11.27 -9.88
N THR A 197 -11.92 -11.65 -10.81
CA THR A 197 -13.36 -11.66 -10.55
C THR A 197 -13.72 -12.84 -9.65
N VAL A 198 -14.53 -12.60 -8.62
CA VAL A 198 -15.01 -13.61 -7.68
C VAL A 198 -16.53 -13.61 -7.61
N GLN A 199 -17.13 -14.79 -7.64
CA GLN A 199 -18.58 -14.93 -7.47
C GLN A 199 -18.95 -15.16 -6.01
N TYR A 200 -19.83 -14.31 -5.50
CA TYR A 200 -20.41 -14.45 -4.17
C TYR A 200 -21.76 -15.14 -4.25
N ARG A 201 -21.97 -16.14 -3.39
CA ARG A 201 -23.23 -16.91 -3.30
C ARG A 201 -24.15 -16.51 -2.15
N THR A 202 -23.77 -15.46 -1.42
CA THR A 202 -24.55 -14.89 -0.31
C THR A 202 -25.01 -13.49 -0.67
N GLN A 203 -26.25 -13.16 -0.33
CA GLN A 203 -26.83 -11.83 -0.50
C GLN A 203 -26.98 -11.13 0.84
N LEU A 204 -26.90 -9.80 0.86
CA LEU A 204 -26.98 -8.99 2.07
C LEU A 204 -28.24 -9.30 2.91
N LYS A 205 -29.38 -9.54 2.26
CA LYS A 205 -30.65 -9.89 2.92
C LYS A 205 -30.61 -11.20 3.71
N GLU A 206 -29.62 -12.05 3.46
CA GLU A 206 -29.46 -13.34 4.14
C GLU A 206 -28.67 -13.23 5.44
N ALA A 207 -28.10 -12.06 5.76
CA ALA A 207 -27.17 -11.85 6.87
C ALA A 207 -27.69 -12.40 8.21
N ASP A 208 -28.92 -12.06 8.60
CA ASP A 208 -29.48 -12.50 9.89
C ASP A 208 -29.71 -14.01 9.93
N SER A 209 -30.17 -14.61 8.83
CA SER A 209 -30.37 -16.06 8.72
C SER A 209 -29.03 -16.80 8.79
N LEU A 210 -28.00 -16.28 8.10
CA LEU A 210 -26.64 -16.83 8.12
C LEU A 210 -26.06 -16.83 9.54
N LEU A 211 -26.14 -15.72 10.28
CA LEU A 211 -25.67 -15.66 11.67
C LEU A 211 -26.43 -16.62 12.59
N LYS A 212 -27.75 -16.77 12.38
CA LYS A 212 -28.57 -17.67 13.20
C LYS A 212 -28.24 -19.15 12.96
N THR A 213 -27.89 -19.52 11.73
CA THR A 213 -27.82 -20.93 11.30
C THR A 213 -26.42 -21.47 11.08
N TYR A 214 -25.39 -20.64 10.92
CA TYR A 214 -24.05 -21.15 10.57
C TYR A 214 -23.52 -22.18 11.60
N ARG A 215 -23.85 -22.02 12.89
CA ARG A 215 -23.39 -22.92 13.96
C ARG A 215 -23.93 -24.35 13.85
N SER A 216 -25.05 -24.56 13.18
CA SER A 216 -25.59 -25.91 12.97
C SER A 216 -24.88 -26.67 11.84
N GLU A 217 -24.06 -26.00 11.03
CA GLU A 217 -23.25 -26.64 10.00
C GLU A 217 -21.83 -26.89 10.55
N PRO A 218 -21.43 -28.15 10.80
CA PRO A 218 -20.12 -28.46 11.35
C PRO A 218 -18.96 -27.91 10.52
N LEU A 219 -19.09 -27.84 9.19
CA LEU A 219 -18.06 -27.28 8.30
C LEU A 219 -18.00 -25.74 8.28
N CYS A 220 -18.84 -25.05 9.05
CA CYS A 220 -18.68 -23.63 9.37
C CYS A 220 -18.02 -23.40 10.74
N SER A 221 -17.79 -24.45 11.54
CA SER A 221 -17.24 -24.30 12.89
C SER A 221 -15.76 -23.88 12.88
N PRO A 222 -15.27 -23.16 13.91
CA PRO A 222 -13.89 -22.66 13.97
C PRO A 222 -12.80 -23.74 13.90
N SER A 223 -13.14 -25.00 14.20
CA SER A 223 -12.22 -26.15 14.19
C SER A 223 -12.26 -26.97 12.92
N LYS A 224 -13.30 -26.85 12.09
CA LYS A 224 -13.49 -27.66 10.87
C LYS A 224 -13.69 -26.82 9.60
N ALA A 225 -13.79 -25.50 9.71
CA ALA A 225 -14.00 -24.63 8.56
C ALA A 225 -12.82 -24.65 7.60
N TYR A 226 -13.13 -24.76 6.31
CA TYR A 226 -12.22 -24.60 5.19
C TYR A 226 -12.94 -23.88 4.04
N LEU A 227 -12.20 -23.36 3.06
CA LEU A 227 -12.77 -22.56 1.97
C LEU A 227 -12.91 -23.34 0.66
N ARG A 228 -11.80 -23.84 0.09
CA ARG A 228 -11.77 -24.53 -1.21
C ARG A 228 -12.75 -25.72 -1.23
N GLY A 229 -13.80 -25.62 -2.05
CA GLY A 229 -14.80 -26.68 -2.22
C GLY A 229 -15.82 -26.86 -1.07
N ASN A 230 -15.84 -25.99 -0.05
CA ASN A 230 -16.77 -26.13 1.08
C ASN A 230 -18.20 -25.63 0.72
N TYR A 231 -18.93 -26.41 -0.08
CA TYR A 231 -20.28 -26.01 -0.49
C TYR A 231 -21.32 -26.11 0.63
N LYS A 232 -21.06 -26.92 1.68
CA LYS A 232 -21.97 -27.08 2.82
C LYS A 232 -22.03 -25.83 3.69
N CYS A 233 -20.88 -25.21 3.98
CA CYS A 233 -20.86 -23.95 4.72
C CYS A 233 -21.16 -22.77 3.80
N LYS A 234 -22.38 -22.23 3.83
CA LYS A 234 -22.80 -21.14 2.93
C LYS A 234 -21.92 -19.87 3.01
N LEU A 235 -21.28 -19.61 4.16
CA LEU A 235 -20.35 -18.50 4.36
C LEU A 235 -18.97 -18.71 3.71
N ALA A 236 -18.58 -19.95 3.42
CA ALA A 236 -17.30 -20.23 2.77
C ALA A 236 -17.32 -19.76 1.31
N LEU A 237 -16.31 -18.97 0.93
CA LEU A 237 -16.13 -18.52 -0.44
C LEU A 237 -15.28 -19.57 -1.18
N THR A 238 -15.93 -20.40 -1.99
CA THR A 238 -15.36 -21.64 -2.56
C THR A 238 -14.74 -21.49 -3.94
N GLY A 239 -15.02 -20.38 -4.64
CA GLY A 239 -14.59 -20.12 -6.02
C GLY A 239 -13.45 -19.11 -6.15
N LEU A 240 -12.56 -19.03 -5.16
CA LEU A 240 -11.39 -18.16 -5.21
C LEU A 240 -10.30 -18.75 -6.13
N PRO A 241 -9.43 -17.91 -6.72
CA PRO A 241 -8.23 -18.36 -7.44
C PRO A 241 -7.32 -19.23 -6.56
N ASP A 242 -6.59 -20.17 -7.17
CA ASP A 242 -5.71 -21.09 -6.43
C ASP A 242 -4.65 -20.38 -5.59
N GLU A 243 -4.12 -19.27 -6.11
CA GLU A 243 -3.17 -18.39 -5.40
C GLU A 243 -3.71 -17.93 -4.03
N VAL A 244 -5.03 -17.77 -3.88
CA VAL A 244 -5.65 -17.37 -2.60
C VAL A 244 -5.58 -18.47 -1.56
N TYR A 245 -5.74 -19.73 -1.97
CA TYR A 245 -5.72 -20.88 -1.07
C TYR A 245 -4.32 -21.35 -0.71
N GLU A 246 -3.35 -21.10 -1.58
CA GLU A 246 -1.98 -21.61 -1.46
C GLU A 246 -1.04 -20.66 -0.73
N LYS A 247 -1.43 -19.39 -0.56
CA LYS A 247 -0.67 -18.38 0.18
C LYS A 247 -1.17 -18.20 1.60
N GLU A 248 -0.22 -17.93 2.49
CA GLU A 248 -0.50 -17.33 3.79
C GLU A 248 -0.52 -15.81 3.65
N TRP A 249 -1.66 -15.20 3.97
CA TRP A 249 -1.84 -13.76 3.87
C TRP A 249 -1.40 -13.07 5.17
N ASP A 250 -0.53 -12.08 5.04
CA ASP A 250 -0.04 -11.27 6.17
C ASP A 250 -1.02 -10.15 6.49
N LEU A 251 -1.60 -9.55 5.44
CA LEU A 251 -2.63 -8.54 5.51
C LEU A 251 -3.83 -8.96 4.66
N ILE A 252 -5.04 -8.70 5.16
CA ILE A 252 -6.29 -8.87 4.44
C ILE A 252 -7.14 -7.61 4.63
N MET A 253 -7.42 -6.87 3.56
CA MET A 253 -8.38 -5.77 3.54
C MET A 253 -9.73 -6.27 3.04
N ILE A 254 -10.80 -5.98 3.77
CA ILE A 254 -12.18 -6.31 3.42
C ILE A 254 -12.90 -5.00 3.12
N ASP A 255 -12.82 -4.58 1.85
CA ASP A 255 -13.48 -3.38 1.33
C ASP A 255 -14.50 -3.66 0.20
N ALA A 256 -14.87 -4.92 0.03
CA ALA A 256 -15.90 -5.38 -0.88
C ALA A 256 -16.41 -6.76 -0.40
N PRO A 257 -17.52 -7.27 -0.95
CA PRO A 257 -18.37 -6.72 -2.01
C PRO A 257 -19.19 -5.49 -1.60
N ARG A 258 -19.89 -4.90 -2.59
CA ARG A 258 -20.68 -3.66 -2.49
C ARG A 258 -21.66 -3.55 -1.31
N GLY A 259 -22.46 -4.58 -1.04
CA GLY A 259 -23.34 -4.68 0.13
C GLY A 259 -24.28 -3.50 0.40
N TYR A 260 -24.75 -2.76 -0.62
CA TYR A 260 -25.61 -1.57 -0.43
C TYR A 260 -27.09 -1.77 -0.81
N PHE A 261 -27.49 -2.95 -1.31
CA PHE A 261 -28.90 -3.33 -1.51
C PHE A 261 -29.13 -4.81 -1.14
N PRO A 262 -30.38 -5.23 -0.85
CA PRO A 262 -30.66 -6.54 -0.26
C PRO A 262 -30.16 -7.73 -1.10
N GLU A 263 -30.26 -7.65 -2.42
CA GLU A 263 -29.83 -8.70 -3.37
C GLU A 263 -28.32 -8.65 -3.67
N ALA A 264 -27.64 -7.57 -3.29
CA ALA A 264 -26.21 -7.44 -3.52
C ALA A 264 -25.45 -8.47 -2.69
N PRO A 265 -24.28 -8.93 -3.16
CA PRO A 265 -23.37 -9.62 -2.28
C PRO A 265 -22.92 -8.70 -1.15
N GLY A 266 -23.02 -9.19 0.09
CA GLY A 266 -22.56 -8.51 1.29
C GLY A 266 -21.23 -9.07 1.80
N ARG A 267 -20.56 -8.35 2.70
CA ARG A 267 -19.22 -8.69 3.21
C ARG A 267 -19.15 -9.93 4.11
N MET A 268 -20.28 -10.59 4.38
CA MET A 268 -20.37 -11.77 5.24
C MET A 268 -19.39 -12.89 4.86
N ALA A 269 -19.38 -13.29 3.58
CA ALA A 269 -18.51 -14.37 3.12
C ALA A 269 -17.03 -13.97 3.07
N ALA A 270 -16.72 -12.69 2.79
CA ALA A 270 -15.36 -12.16 2.83
C ALA A 270 -14.81 -12.13 4.27
N ILE A 271 -15.62 -11.67 5.24
CA ILE A 271 -15.29 -11.69 6.68
C ILE A 271 -15.03 -13.12 7.16
N PHE A 272 -15.93 -14.05 6.84
CA PHE A 272 -15.75 -15.46 7.20
C PHE A 272 -14.48 -16.05 6.56
N SER A 273 -14.24 -15.76 5.28
CA SER A 273 -13.06 -16.26 4.57
C SER A 273 -11.76 -15.72 5.17
N ALA A 274 -11.73 -14.45 5.54
CA ALA A 274 -10.56 -13.84 6.18
C ALA A 274 -10.21 -14.51 7.52
N VAL A 275 -11.20 -14.77 8.38
CA VAL A 275 -10.91 -15.46 9.66
C VAL A 275 -10.47 -16.91 9.44
N VAL A 276 -11.07 -17.62 8.47
CA VAL A 276 -10.66 -19.00 8.16
C VAL A 276 -9.23 -19.05 7.65
N MET A 277 -8.84 -18.13 6.76
CA MET A 277 -7.45 -18.02 6.27
C MET A 277 -6.48 -17.64 7.41
N ALA A 278 -6.81 -16.62 8.21
CA ALA A 278 -5.97 -16.17 9.32
C ALA A 278 -5.73 -17.27 10.37
N ARG A 279 -6.79 -18.01 10.74
CA ARG A 279 -6.69 -19.13 11.69
C ARG A 279 -5.98 -20.35 11.10
N GLY A 280 -6.08 -20.54 9.78
CA GLY A 280 -5.44 -21.62 9.04
C GLY A 280 -3.95 -21.40 8.73
N ARG A 281 -3.41 -20.21 9.06
CA ARG A 281 -1.98 -19.90 8.96
C ARG A 281 -1.16 -20.90 9.76
N LYS A 282 -0.13 -21.47 9.13
CA LYS A 282 0.87 -22.38 9.69
C LYS A 282 2.12 -21.62 10.12
N GLY A 283 2.47 -20.55 9.41
CA GLY A 283 3.59 -19.68 9.77
C GLY A 283 3.40 -18.94 11.10
N SER A 284 4.48 -18.42 11.66
CA SER A 284 4.44 -17.60 12.86
C SER A 284 3.79 -16.22 12.61
N GLY A 285 3.39 -15.57 13.69
CA GLY A 285 2.81 -14.23 13.65
C GLY A 285 1.30 -14.23 13.42
N VAL A 286 0.72 -13.03 13.47
CA VAL A 286 -0.72 -12.78 13.26
C VAL A 286 -0.98 -12.37 11.81
N THR A 287 -2.19 -12.65 11.32
CA THR A 287 -2.71 -12.01 10.11
C THR A 287 -3.42 -10.71 10.53
N HIS A 288 -3.04 -9.59 9.90
CA HIS A 288 -3.76 -8.33 10.09
C HIS A 288 -4.99 -8.30 9.19
N VAL A 289 -6.17 -8.16 9.78
CA VAL A 289 -7.42 -8.07 9.03
C VAL A 289 -8.01 -6.67 9.21
N TYR A 290 -8.31 -6.01 8.11
CA TYR A 290 -8.94 -4.70 8.08
C TYR A 290 -10.36 -4.85 7.54
N LEU A 291 -11.36 -4.38 8.27
CA LEU A 291 -12.73 -4.34 7.81
C LEU A 291 -13.18 -2.88 7.73
N HIS A 292 -13.58 -2.46 6.53
CA HIS A 292 -14.15 -1.14 6.32
C HIS A 292 -15.68 -1.16 6.39
N ASP A 293 -16.31 0.02 6.42
CA ASP A 293 -17.76 0.20 6.53
C ASP A 293 -18.42 -0.40 7.79
N VAL A 294 -17.69 -0.47 8.91
CA VAL A 294 -18.21 -1.01 10.20
C VAL A 294 -19.32 -0.16 10.86
N ASN A 295 -19.63 1.00 10.29
CA ASN A 295 -20.83 1.78 10.63
C ASN A 295 -22.12 1.11 10.12
N ARG A 296 -22.02 0.17 9.17
CA ARG A 296 -23.14 -0.64 8.70
C ARG A 296 -23.37 -1.83 9.65
N ARG A 297 -24.64 -2.19 9.84
CA ARG A 297 -25.07 -3.21 10.81
C ARG A 297 -24.47 -4.59 10.52
N VAL A 298 -24.49 -5.03 9.27
CA VAL A 298 -24.07 -6.39 8.88
C VAL A 298 -22.57 -6.58 9.11
N GLU A 299 -21.76 -5.64 8.64
CA GLU A 299 -20.32 -5.62 8.79
C GLU A 299 -19.94 -5.66 10.27
N LYS A 300 -20.57 -4.81 11.10
CA LYS A 300 -20.33 -4.78 12.54
C LYS A 300 -20.65 -6.11 13.23
N MET A 301 -21.83 -6.69 12.98
CA MET A 301 -22.24 -7.95 13.59
C MET A 301 -21.33 -9.11 13.18
N PHE A 302 -20.97 -9.21 11.89
CA PHE A 302 -20.08 -10.26 11.40
C PHE A 302 -18.66 -10.08 11.91
N ALA A 303 -18.18 -8.85 12.09
CA ALA A 303 -16.89 -8.58 12.71
C ALA A 303 -16.86 -9.05 14.17
N GLU A 304 -17.89 -8.72 14.94
CA GLU A 304 -17.98 -9.09 16.35
C GLU A 304 -18.16 -10.61 16.53
N GLU A 305 -18.82 -11.30 15.59
CA GLU A 305 -19.01 -12.75 15.60
C GLU A 305 -17.79 -13.55 15.12
N PHE A 306 -17.08 -13.08 14.10
CA PHE A 306 -16.02 -13.87 13.45
C PHE A 306 -14.60 -13.34 13.71
N LEU A 307 -14.40 -12.02 13.72
CA LEU A 307 -13.07 -11.41 13.90
C LEU A 307 -12.76 -11.13 15.37
N CYS A 308 -13.79 -11.06 16.22
CA CYS A 308 -13.75 -10.91 17.68
C CYS A 308 -13.18 -9.60 18.21
N ARG A 309 -13.93 -8.98 19.13
CA ARG A 309 -13.47 -7.76 19.83
C ARG A 309 -12.14 -7.92 20.54
N LYS A 310 -11.84 -9.11 21.07
CA LYS A 310 -10.55 -9.38 21.74
C LYS A 310 -9.32 -9.25 20.83
N TYR A 311 -9.50 -9.33 19.51
CA TYR A 311 -8.43 -9.17 18.52
C TYR A 311 -8.45 -7.80 17.84
N LEU A 312 -9.39 -6.91 18.18
CA LEU A 312 -9.46 -5.55 17.63
C LEU A 312 -8.36 -4.69 18.27
N VAL A 313 -7.41 -4.21 17.47
CA VAL A 313 -6.28 -3.41 17.97
C VAL A 313 -6.40 -1.93 17.66
N LYS A 314 -7.13 -1.54 16.60
CA LYS A 314 -7.33 -0.13 16.24
C LYS A 314 -8.67 0.06 15.52
N ALA A 315 -9.33 1.18 15.78
CA ALA A 315 -10.56 1.60 15.10
C ALA A 315 -10.45 3.09 14.75
N VAL A 316 -10.61 3.43 13.47
CA VAL A 316 -10.51 4.81 12.96
C VAL A 316 -11.59 5.01 11.91
N GLY A 317 -12.46 6.01 12.11
CA GLY A 317 -13.58 6.25 11.20
C GLY A 317 -14.46 5.00 11.03
N ARG A 318 -14.59 4.51 9.81
CA ARG A 318 -15.32 3.29 9.44
C ARG A 318 -14.44 2.04 9.33
N LEU A 319 -13.14 2.17 9.60
CA LEU A 319 -12.17 1.09 9.50
C LEU A 319 -11.87 0.49 10.88
N TRP A 320 -11.98 -0.84 10.99
CA TRP A 320 -11.47 -1.60 12.12
C TRP A 320 -10.31 -2.49 11.69
N HIS A 321 -9.30 -2.59 12.56
CA HIS A 321 -8.08 -3.37 12.37
C HIS A 321 -7.95 -4.42 13.46
N PHE A 322 -7.82 -5.67 13.05
CA PHE A 322 -7.70 -6.84 13.89
C PHE A 322 -6.34 -7.53 13.71
N GLU A 323 -5.84 -8.13 14.78
CA GLU A 323 -4.69 -9.04 14.78
C GLU A 323 -5.15 -10.45 15.13
N ILE A 324 -5.33 -11.28 14.11
CA ILE A 324 -5.89 -12.63 14.29
C ILE A 324 -4.75 -13.65 14.35
N PRO A 325 -4.59 -14.36 15.48
CA PRO A 325 -3.57 -15.40 15.59
C PRO A 325 -3.99 -16.69 14.87
N PRO A 326 -3.02 -17.52 14.46
CA PRO A 326 -3.26 -18.91 14.07
C PRO A 326 -4.04 -19.67 15.13
N ALA A 327 -4.84 -20.66 14.72
CA ALA A 327 -5.63 -21.47 15.64
C ALA A 327 -4.78 -22.20 16.69
N SER A 328 -3.54 -22.57 16.36
CA SER A 328 -2.58 -23.20 17.28
C SER A 328 -2.18 -22.31 18.46
N ASN A 329 -2.31 -20.99 18.32
CA ASN A 329 -1.93 -20.01 19.33
C ASN A 329 -3.15 -19.42 20.08
N ALA A 330 -4.37 -19.79 19.69
CA ALA A 330 -5.59 -19.32 20.33
C ALA A 330 -6.05 -20.31 21.41
N SER A 331 -6.28 -19.83 22.63
CA SER A 331 -6.90 -20.64 23.70
C SER A 331 -8.27 -21.13 23.24
N HIS A 332 -8.46 -22.46 23.19
CA HIS A 332 -9.70 -23.09 22.77
C HIS A 332 -10.87 -22.63 23.64
N SER A 333 -11.85 -21.95 23.04
CA SER A 333 -13.14 -21.64 23.67
C SER A 333 -14.29 -22.25 22.87
N ASP A 334 -15.05 -23.14 23.51
CA ASP A 334 -16.46 -23.52 23.29
C ASP A 334 -17.02 -23.65 21.86
N GLY A 335 -16.19 -23.97 20.87
CA GLY A 335 -16.64 -24.17 19.49
C GLY A 335 -17.14 -22.89 18.81
N ARG A 336 -16.77 -21.71 19.31
CA ARG A 336 -17.09 -20.39 18.73
C ARG A 336 -15.84 -19.67 18.25
N PHE A 337 -16.02 -18.74 17.31
CA PHE A 337 -14.92 -17.87 16.86
C PHE A 337 -14.55 -16.89 17.98
N CYS A 338 -15.58 -16.30 18.59
CA CYS A 338 -15.56 -15.44 19.77
C CYS A 338 -16.43 -16.09 20.86
#